data_AF-A0A3A0F1E1-F1
#
_entry.id   AF-A0A3A0F1E1-F1
#
_cell.length_a   1.000
_cell.length_b   1.000
_cell.length_c   1.000
_cell.angle_alpha   90.00
_cell.angle_beta   90.00
_cell.angle_gamma   90.00
#
_symmetry.space_group_name_H-M   'P 1'
#
loop_
_entity.id
_entity.type
_entity.pdbx_description
1 polymer ?
#
loop_
_entity_poly.entity_id
_entity_poly.type
_entity_poly.pdbx_seq_one_letter_code
_entity_poly.pdbx_strand_id
1 'polypeptide(L)'
;DLTDDTARLRRLFDLFERKTGLLQLLDASSRADGVQIFIGGDSDLLPMDQLSVVVAPYESDGRIIGTLGVIGPTRMAYERVIPIVDVTAKLVSSALSQNG
;
A
#
# COMPACT_ATOMS: atom_id res chain seq x y z
N ASP A 1 -14.11 -8.82 18.57
CA ASP A 1 -14.16 -7.74 17.57
C ASP A 1 -13.22 -6.59 17.85
N LEU A 2 -13.55 -5.60 18.68
CA LEU A 2 -12.68 -4.40 18.82
C LEU A 2 -11.27 -4.66 19.39
N THR A 3 -11.12 -5.66 20.26
CA THR A 3 -9.84 -6.08 20.84
C THR A 3 -8.92 -6.76 19.82
N ASP A 4 -9.47 -7.36 18.77
CA ASP A 4 -8.68 -8.01 17.72
C ASP A 4 -8.21 -7.00 16.66
N ASP A 5 -9.07 -6.03 16.33
CA ASP A 5 -8.70 -4.87 15.49
C ASP A 5 -7.59 -4.03 16.11
N THR A 6 -7.65 -3.78 17.42
CA THR A 6 -6.60 -3.04 18.15
C THR A 6 -5.30 -3.83 18.26
N ALA A 7 -5.35 -5.16 18.44
CA ALA A 7 -4.17 -6.01 18.39
C ALA A 7 -3.53 -6.04 16.99
N ARG A 8 -4.35 -6.05 15.93
CA ARG A 8 -3.89 -5.98 14.54
C ARG A 8 -3.28 -4.61 14.20
N LEU A 9 -3.89 -3.52 14.67
CA LEU A 9 -3.33 -2.17 14.57
C LEU A 9 -1.99 -2.06 15.27
N ARG A 10 -1.84 -2.61 16.49
CA ARG A 10 -0.55 -2.65 17.20
C ARG A 10 0.52 -3.39 16.41
N ARG A 11 0.20 -4.58 15.86
CA ARG A 11 1.13 -5.32 14.99
C ARG A 11 1.51 -4.55 13.72
N LEU A 12 0.57 -3.79 13.14
CA LEU A 12 0.87 -2.87 12.04
C LEU A 12 1.82 -1.74 12.48
N PHE A 13 1.58 -1.11 13.63
CA PHE A 13 2.48 -0.11 14.19
C PHE A 13 3.88 -0.66 14.50
N ASP A 14 3.98 -1.87 15.05
CA ASP A 14 5.26 -2.55 15.28
C ASP A 14 6.01 -2.80 13.95
N LEU A 15 5.29 -3.06 12.85
CA LEU A 15 5.87 -3.18 11.51
C LEU A 15 6.37 -1.83 10.98
N PHE A 16 5.62 -0.75 11.19
CA PHE A 16 6.06 0.61 10.86
C PHE A 16 7.32 0.98 11.66
N GLU A 17 7.36 0.66 12.95
CA GLU A 17 8.45 0.99 13.87
C GLU A 17 9.73 0.18 13.58
N ARG A 18 9.59 -1.06 13.09
CA ARG A 18 10.72 -1.86 12.59
C ARG A 18 11.37 -1.30 11.32
N LYS A 19 10.84 -0.22 10.72
CA LYS A 19 11.41 0.59 9.61
C LYS A 19 11.78 -0.16 8.31
N THR A 20 12.07 -1.45 8.29
CA THR A 20 12.73 -2.10 7.14
C THR A 20 11.74 -2.81 6.22
N GLY A 21 10.83 -3.63 6.75
CA GLY A 21 9.97 -4.49 5.92
C GLY A 21 8.93 -3.73 5.09
N LEU A 22 8.18 -2.81 5.71
CA LEU A 22 7.18 -2.03 4.98
C LEU A 22 7.81 -1.01 4.03
N LEU A 23 8.92 -0.37 4.42
CA LEU A 23 9.63 0.55 3.52
C LEU A 23 10.19 -0.20 2.31
N GLN A 24 10.74 -1.40 2.48
CA GLN A 24 11.18 -2.25 1.36
C GLN A 24 10.03 -2.63 0.42
N LEU A 25 8.83 -2.87 0.96
CA LEU A 25 7.64 -3.17 0.18
C LEU A 25 7.14 -1.96 -0.61
N LEU A 26 7.17 -0.78 0.00
CA LEU A 26 6.86 0.48 -0.69
C LEU A 26 7.95 0.84 -1.71
N ASP A 27 9.23 0.58 -1.45
CA ASP A 27 10.34 0.77 -2.40
C ASP A 27 10.35 -0.24 -3.55
N ALA A 28 9.80 -1.44 -3.35
CA ALA A 28 9.54 -2.38 -4.43
C ALA A 28 8.36 -1.89 -5.29
N SER A 29 7.44 -1.14 -4.69
CA SER A 29 6.27 -0.66 -5.40
C SER A 29 6.52 0.53 -6.32
N SER A 30 7.45 1.41 -5.94
CA SER A 30 7.84 2.58 -6.73
C SER A 30 8.56 2.26 -8.04
N ARG A 31 8.83 0.98 -8.33
CA ARG A 31 9.54 0.51 -9.53
C ARG A 31 8.66 -0.24 -10.52
N ALA A 32 7.40 -0.51 -10.19
CA ALA A 32 6.50 -1.24 -11.06
C ALA A 32 5.44 -0.32 -11.67
N ASP A 33 5.05 -0.63 -12.89
CA ASP A 33 3.96 0.07 -13.56
C ASP A 33 2.61 -0.43 -13.03
N GLY A 34 1.75 0.51 -12.62
CA GLY A 34 0.37 0.25 -12.24
C GLY A 34 0.17 -0.24 -10.81
N VAL A 35 -0.96 -0.94 -10.59
CA VAL A 35 -1.36 -1.40 -9.25
C VAL A 35 -0.62 -2.66 -8.87
N GLN A 36 -0.08 -2.69 -7.65
CA GLN A 36 0.54 -3.88 -7.05
C GLN A 36 -0.24 -4.36 -5.84
N ILE A 37 -0.27 -5.68 -5.69
CA ILE A 37 -0.97 -6.35 -4.60
C ILE A 37 0.02 -7.25 -3.90
N PHE A 38 0.21 -7.02 -2.61
CA PHE A 38 1.03 -7.84 -1.73
C PHE A 38 0.11 -8.60 -0.80
N ILE A 39 0.15 -9.93 -0.87
CA ILE A 39 -0.65 -10.81 -0.03
C ILE A 39 0.27 -11.44 1.02
N GLY A 40 -0.07 -11.25 2.30
CA GLY A 40 0.67 -11.80 3.42
C GLY A 40 0.66 -13.33 3.40
N GLY A 41 1.81 -13.93 3.72
CA GLY A 41 2.03 -15.38 3.65
C GLY A 41 2.84 -15.85 2.42
N ASP A 42 2.85 -15.11 1.32
CA ASP A 42 3.57 -15.48 0.06
C ASP A 42 4.75 -14.53 -0.26
N SER A 43 5.06 -13.59 0.63
CA SER A 43 6.05 -12.53 0.43
C SER A 43 7.01 -12.49 1.60
N ASP A 44 8.32 -12.66 1.33
CA ASP A 44 9.40 -12.46 2.32
C ASP A 44 9.39 -11.06 2.96
N LEU A 45 8.63 -10.11 2.37
CA LEU A 45 8.50 -8.73 2.82
C LEU A 45 7.32 -8.51 3.79
N LEU A 46 6.37 -9.44 3.90
CA LEU A 46 5.21 -9.36 4.81
C LEU A 46 5.11 -10.60 5.71
N PRO A 47 5.75 -10.60 6.89
CA PRO A 47 5.67 -11.70 7.86
C PRO A 47 4.31 -11.77 8.60
N MET A 48 3.24 -11.23 7.99
CA MET A 48 1.92 -11.15 8.57
C MET A 48 0.96 -11.99 7.74
N ASP A 49 0.75 -13.23 8.19
CA ASP A 49 -0.03 -14.32 7.54
C ASP A 49 -1.50 -13.97 7.23
N GLN A 50 -1.92 -12.72 7.50
CA GLN A 50 -3.31 -12.29 7.45
C GLN A 50 -3.51 -10.87 6.88
N LEU A 51 -2.45 -10.16 6.50
CA LEU A 51 -2.55 -8.81 5.93
C LEU A 51 -2.37 -8.83 4.42
N SER A 52 -2.93 -7.84 3.75
CA SER A 52 -2.66 -7.56 2.36
C SER A 52 -2.57 -6.06 2.13
N VAL A 53 -1.76 -5.68 1.15
CA VAL A 53 -1.49 -4.29 0.80
C VAL A 53 -1.74 -4.12 -0.70
N VAL A 54 -2.61 -3.18 -1.06
CA VAL A 54 -2.85 -2.78 -2.46
C VAL A 54 -2.29 -1.38 -2.63
N VAL A 55 -1.39 -1.19 -3.59
CA VAL A 55 -0.68 0.07 -3.77
C VAL A 55 -0.61 0.49 -5.24
N ALA A 56 -0.52 1.80 -5.50
CA ALA A 56 -0.26 2.37 -6.82
C ALA A 56 0.68 3.57 -6.69
N PRO A 57 1.66 3.73 -7.61
CA PRO A 57 2.54 4.89 -7.63
C PRO A 57 1.75 6.14 -8.01
N TYR A 58 2.18 7.30 -7.48
CA TYR A 58 1.76 8.61 -7.97
C TYR A 58 2.97 9.42 -8.41
N GLU A 59 2.78 10.27 -9.41
CA GLU A 59 3.85 10.99 -10.07
C GLU A 59 3.55 12.48 -10.21
N SER A 60 4.61 13.27 -10.37
CA SER A 60 4.53 14.66 -10.84
C SER A 60 5.54 14.82 -11.95
N ASP A 61 5.14 15.45 -13.06
CA ASP A 61 6.03 15.74 -14.18
C ASP A 61 6.75 14.50 -14.73
N GLY A 62 6.04 13.36 -14.77
CA GLY A 62 6.58 12.07 -15.24
C GLY A 62 7.58 11.40 -14.29
N ARG A 63 7.68 11.89 -13.05
CA ARG A 63 8.53 11.29 -12.01
C ARG A 63 7.69 10.76 -10.86
N ILE A 64 7.87 9.49 -10.53
CA ILE A 64 7.26 8.87 -9.35
C ILE A 64 7.74 9.60 -8.09
N ILE A 65 6.80 10.20 -7.36
CA ILE A 65 7.04 10.94 -6.11
C ILE A 65 6.77 10.07 -4.89
N GLY A 66 5.94 9.03 -5.04
CA GLY A 66 5.68 8.07 -3.99
C GLY A 66 4.61 7.06 -4.36
N THR A 67 4.07 6.38 -3.35
CA THR A 67 3.07 5.34 -3.51
C THR A 67 1.89 5.59 -2.57
N LEU A 68 0.68 5.41 -3.09
CA LEU A 68 -0.57 5.43 -2.33
C LEU A 68 -1.09 3.99 -2.18
N GLY A 69 -1.65 3.64 -1.02
CA GLY A 69 -2.16 2.27 -0.83
C GLY A 69 -3.15 2.07 0.30
N VAL A 70 -3.80 0.90 0.27
CA VAL A 70 -4.75 0.39 1.25
C VAL A 70 -4.18 -0.85 1.90
N ILE A 71 -4.24 -0.91 3.22
CA ILE A 71 -3.86 -2.07 4.03
C ILE A 71 -5.12 -2.69 4.61
N GLY A 72 -5.27 -4.01 4.51
CA GLY A 72 -6.44 -4.71 5.03
C GLY A 72 -6.22 -6.21 5.22
N PRO A 73 -7.26 -6.96 5.61
CA PRO A 73 -7.17 -8.42 5.69
C PRO A 73 -6.94 -9.06 4.32
N THR A 74 -6.35 -10.26 4.31
CA THR A 74 -6.10 -11.04 3.07
C THR A 74 -7.36 -11.32 2.25
N ARG A 75 -8.54 -11.34 2.88
CA ARG A 75 -9.83 -11.46 2.20
C ARG A 75 -10.57 -10.12 2.18
N MET A 76 -10.04 -9.14 1.46
CA MET A 76 -10.73 -7.88 1.17
C MET A 76 -11.44 -7.92 -0.19
N ALA A 77 -12.34 -6.98 -0.43
CA ALA A 77 -13.02 -6.83 -1.73
C ALA A 77 -12.07 -6.21 -2.78
N TYR A 78 -11.11 -7.00 -3.29
CA TYR A 78 -10.09 -6.54 -4.24
C TYR A 78 -10.69 -5.88 -5.49
N GLU A 79 -11.81 -6.40 -6.00
CA GLU A 79 -12.56 -5.85 -7.13
C GLU A 79 -12.97 -4.38 -6.92
N ARG A 80 -13.15 -3.95 -5.66
CA ARG A 80 -13.48 -2.57 -5.29
C ARG A 80 -12.24 -1.78 -4.89
N VAL A 81 -11.30 -2.40 -4.18
CA VAL A 81 -10.12 -1.71 -3.64
C VAL A 81 -9.14 -1.30 -4.74
N ILE A 82 -8.90 -2.18 -5.72
CA ILE A 82 -8.00 -1.92 -6.86
C ILE A 82 -8.36 -0.62 -7.60
N PRO A 83 -9.59 -0.43 -8.11
CA PRO A 83 -9.93 0.79 -8.85
C PRO A 83 -9.92 2.04 -7.96
N ILE A 84 -10.26 1.91 -6.68
CA ILE A 84 -10.18 3.04 -5.73
C ILE A 84 -8.74 3.53 -5.61
N VAL A 85 -7.79 2.61 -5.40
CA VAL A 85 -6.37 2.94 -5.25
C VAL A 85 -5.81 3.54 -6.54
N ASP A 86 -6.08 2.93 -7.70
CA ASP A 86 -5.62 3.41 -9.01
C ASP A 86 -6.11 4.81 -9.34
N VAL A 87 -7.43 5.04 -9.25
CA VAL A 87 -8.02 6.35 -9.54
C VAL A 87 -7.52 7.40 -8.55
N THR A 88 -7.41 7.06 -7.26
CA THR A 88 -6.92 8.00 -6.25
C THR A 88 -5.46 8.39 -6.52
N ALA A 89 -4.59 7.45 -6.88
CA ALA A 89 -3.20 7.75 -7.22
C ALA A 89 -3.09 8.66 -8.46
N LYS A 90 -3.93 8.44 -9.48
CA LYS A 90 -4.02 9.32 -10.67
C LYS A 90 -4.52 10.72 -10.34
N LEU A 91 -5.50 10.84 -9.44
CA LEU A 91 -6.01 12.13 -8.97
C LEU A 91 -4.94 12.89 -8.17
N VAL A 92 -4.20 12.21 -7.29
CA VAL A 92 -3.06 12.79 -6.58
C VAL A 92 -1.99 13.26 -7.57
N SER A 93 -1.65 12.44 -8.56
CA SER A 93 -0.68 12.80 -9.61
C SER A 93 -1.11 14.07 -10.34
N SER A 94 -2.38 14.12 -10.76
CA SER A 94 -2.97 15.27 -11.45
C SER A 94 -3.00 16.54 -10.57
N ALA A 95 -3.23 16.40 -9.26
CA ALA A 95 -3.25 17.52 -8.33
C ALA A 95 -1.84 18.09 -8.07
N LEU A 96 -0.82 17.22 -8.02
CA LEU A 96 0.57 17.62 -7.84
C LEU A 96 1.12 18.31 -9.09
N SER A 97 0.80 17.82 -10.29
CA SER A 97 1.20 18.46 -11.55
C SER A 97 0.51 19.81 -11.83
N GLN A 98 -0.63 20.09 -11.18
CA GLN A 98 -1.32 21.39 -11.30
C GLN A 98 -0.73 22.49 -10.40
N ASN A 99 0.10 22.13 -9.41
CA ASN A 99 0.74 23.07 -8.49
C ASN A 99 2.25 23.26 -8.78
N GLY A 100 2.73 22.77 -9.93
CA GLY A 100 4.09 22.97 -10.46
C GLY A 100 4.21 24.21 -11.34
#